data_AF-A0A427Y653-F1
#
_entry.id   AF-A0A427Y653-F1
#
_cell.length_a   1.000
_cell.length_b   1.000
_cell.length_c   1.000
_cell.angle_alpha   90.00
_cell.angle_beta   90.00
_cell.angle_gamma   90.00
#
_symmetry.space_group_name_H-M   'P 1'
#
loop_
_entity.id
_entity.type
_entity.pdbx_description
1 polymer ?
#
loop_
_entity_poly.entity_id
_entity_poly.type
_entity_poly.pdbx_seq_one_letter_code
_entity_poly.pdbx_strand_id
1 'polypeptide(L)'
;MISGNAIVCIAAGIIYFSATAGNTSTVALVFSQVLFQGGAAFALMAAQTAFQASVSHDDLAIALAVYIFAESLCNGIGASAAGSMWTSSLVANLEAVPGLNVTDVLSIAGDITLARISEPRADIIVAYDKTYRRMALAALILTFPSFIASFFNREIVLDNRHNIIDEESPAV
;
A
#
# COMPACT_ATOMS: atom_id res chain seq x y z
N MET A 1 6.54 7.77 -12.54
CA MET A 1 5.30 7.13 -12.04
C MET A 1 5.19 5.65 -12.42
N ILE A 2 5.36 5.29 -13.70
CA ILE A 2 5.27 3.88 -14.18
C ILE A 2 6.21 2.95 -13.40
N SER A 3 7.47 3.34 -13.21
CA SER A 3 8.46 2.57 -12.45
C SER A 3 8.04 2.34 -11.00
N GLY A 4 7.51 3.36 -10.32
CA GLY A 4 7.00 3.24 -8.95
C GLY A 4 5.88 2.21 -8.85
N ASN A 5 4.86 2.33 -9.70
CA ASN A 5 3.73 1.37 -9.70
C ASN A 5 4.15 -0.04 -10.13
N ALA A 6 5.13 -0.18 -11.03
CA ALA A 6 5.71 -1.49 -11.37
C ALA A 6 6.38 -2.15 -10.15
N ILE A 7 7.15 -1.38 -9.36
CA ILE A 7 7.78 -1.87 -8.13
C ILE A 7 6.73 -2.33 -7.13
N VAL A 8 5.62 -1.59 -6.97
CA VAL A 8 4.52 -1.98 -6.07
C VAL A 8 3.89 -3.31 -6.51
N CYS A 9 3.63 -3.49 -7.81
CA CYS A 9 3.09 -4.75 -8.34
C CYS A 9 4.03 -5.94 -8.06
N ILE A 10 5.34 -5.76 -8.30
CA ILE A 10 6.34 -6.80 -8.03
C ILE A 10 6.40 -7.11 -6.54
N ALA A 11 6.44 -6.08 -5.68
CA ALA A 11 6.51 -6.25 -4.24
C ALA A 11 5.25 -6.97 -3.69
N ALA A 12 4.06 -6.59 -4.14
CA ALA A 12 2.81 -7.27 -3.79
C ALA A 12 2.81 -8.76 -4.21
N GLY A 13 3.38 -9.06 -5.39
CA GLY A 13 3.59 -10.44 -5.84
C GLY A 13 4.56 -11.24 -4.95
N ILE A 14 5.67 -10.62 -4.53
CA ILE A 14 6.63 -11.24 -3.58
C ILE A 14 5.94 -11.53 -2.24
N ILE A 15 5.19 -10.58 -1.70
CA ILE A 15 4.43 -10.71 -0.44
C ILE A 15 3.44 -11.88 -0.53
N TYR A 16 2.70 -11.98 -1.65
CA TYR A 16 1.75 -13.08 -1.88
C TYR A 16 2.45 -14.44 -1.97
N PHE A 17 3.57 -14.52 -2.69
CA PHE A 17 4.34 -15.74 -2.85
C PHE A 17 4.99 -16.18 -1.54
N SER A 18 5.57 -15.24 -0.79
CA SER A 18 6.22 -15.53 0.49
C SER A 18 5.22 -16.08 1.52
N ALA A 19 4.03 -15.47 1.61
CA ALA A 19 2.95 -15.96 2.46
C ALA A 19 2.41 -17.34 2.04
N THR A 20 2.64 -17.76 0.79
CA THR A 20 2.24 -19.07 0.30
C THR A 20 3.29 -20.15 0.59
N ALA A 21 4.57 -19.78 0.65
CA ALA A 21 5.67 -20.71 0.89
C ALA A 21 5.76 -21.21 2.36
N GLY A 22 5.05 -20.57 3.31
CA GLY A 22 4.96 -21.02 4.71
C GLY A 22 6.26 -20.97 5.51
N ASN A 23 7.33 -20.42 4.93
CA ASN A 23 8.62 -20.23 5.59
C ASN A 23 9.22 -18.89 5.19
N THR A 24 8.55 -17.84 5.61
CA THR A 24 8.93 -16.50 5.19
C THR A 24 10.15 -16.01 5.97
N SER A 25 11.28 -15.86 5.29
CA SER A 25 12.45 -15.19 5.85
C SER A 25 12.09 -13.77 6.27
N THR A 26 12.44 -13.38 7.51
CA THR A 26 12.26 -12.01 8.03
C THR A 26 12.85 -10.97 7.07
N VAL A 27 13.98 -11.29 6.43
CA VAL A 27 14.63 -10.42 5.45
C VAL A 27 13.73 -10.21 4.24
N ALA A 28 13.11 -11.27 3.71
CA ALA A 28 12.19 -11.15 2.58
C ALA A 28 10.96 -10.30 2.93
N LEU A 29 10.40 -10.42 4.14
CA LEU A 29 9.28 -9.57 4.58
C LEU A 29 9.69 -8.10 4.64
N VAL A 30 10.79 -7.80 5.32
CA VAL A 30 11.26 -6.42 5.50
C VAL A 30 11.55 -5.79 4.13
N PHE A 31 12.29 -6.48 3.25
CA PHE A 31 12.58 -5.96 1.92
C PHE A 31 11.31 -5.81 1.07
N SER A 32 10.38 -6.76 1.14
CA SER A 32 9.12 -6.64 0.39
C SER A 32 8.27 -5.44 0.85
N GLN A 33 8.25 -5.15 2.15
CA GLN A 33 7.58 -3.96 2.70
C GLN A 33 8.26 -2.66 2.27
N VAL A 34 9.59 -2.62 2.32
CA VAL A 34 10.37 -1.45 1.86
C VAL A 34 10.14 -1.20 0.38
N LEU A 35 10.13 -2.24 -0.45
CA LEU A 35 9.86 -2.11 -1.88
C LEU A 35 8.41 -1.68 -2.14
N PHE A 36 7.44 -2.26 -1.45
CA PHE A 36 6.04 -1.94 -1.61
C PHE A 36 5.76 -0.48 -1.25
N GLN A 37 6.17 -0.05 -0.04
CA GLN A 37 5.96 1.32 0.42
C GLN A 37 6.83 2.32 -0.33
N GLY A 38 8.08 1.97 -0.63
CA GLY A 38 8.99 2.81 -1.40
C GLY A 38 8.48 3.06 -2.81
N GLY A 39 8.05 2.01 -3.52
CA GLY A 39 7.45 2.13 -4.86
C GLY A 39 6.19 3.00 -4.87
N ALA A 40 5.33 2.82 -3.87
CA ALA A 40 4.12 3.62 -3.71
C ALA A 40 4.44 5.10 -3.46
N ALA A 41 5.42 5.38 -2.58
CA ALA A 41 5.87 6.74 -2.31
C ALA A 41 6.46 7.41 -3.56
N PHE A 42 7.27 6.69 -4.35
CA PHE A 42 7.80 7.22 -5.61
C PHE A 42 6.70 7.55 -6.62
N ALA A 43 5.69 6.68 -6.75
CA ALA A 43 4.55 6.94 -7.63
C ALA A 43 3.75 8.17 -7.18
N LEU A 44 3.51 8.29 -5.87
CA LEU A 44 2.80 9.42 -5.27
C LEU A 44 3.53 10.75 -5.49
N MET A 45 4.83 10.80 -5.20
CA MET A 45 5.62 12.03 -5.40
C MET A 45 5.65 12.43 -6.88
N ALA A 46 5.79 11.46 -7.80
CA ALA A 46 5.74 11.74 -9.23
C ALA A 46 4.38 12.32 -9.66
N ALA A 47 3.27 11.79 -9.13
CA ALA A 47 1.93 12.31 -9.39
C ALA A 47 1.76 13.73 -8.83
N GLN A 48 2.24 13.97 -7.61
CA GLN A 48 2.18 15.27 -6.96
C GLN A 48 2.98 16.33 -7.72
N THR A 49 4.21 16.01 -8.17
CA THR A 49 5.01 16.92 -9.00
C THR A 49 4.36 17.18 -10.36
N ALA A 50 3.81 16.15 -11.00
CA ALA A 50 3.09 16.31 -12.27
C ALA A 50 1.85 17.21 -12.11
N PHE A 51 1.12 17.05 -11.00
CA PHE A 51 -0.02 17.90 -10.67
C PHE A 51 0.42 19.36 -10.45
N GLN A 52 1.48 19.59 -9.68
CA GLN A 52 2.02 20.94 -9.46
C GLN A 52 2.48 21.61 -10.76
N ALA A 53 3.08 20.84 -11.69
CA ALA A 53 3.48 21.34 -12.99
C ALA A 53 2.32 21.62 -13.95
N SER A 54 1.11 21.11 -13.67
CA SER A 54 -0.08 21.22 -14.53
C SER A 54 -1.02 22.36 -14.14
N VAL A 55 -0.66 23.17 -13.13
CA VAL A 55 -1.50 24.25 -12.62
C VAL A 55 -0.72 25.58 -12.69
N SER A 56 -1.42 26.68 -12.95
CA SER A 56 -0.82 28.02 -12.88
C SER A 56 -0.34 28.33 -11.46
N HIS A 57 0.71 29.15 -11.32
CA HIS A 57 1.31 29.44 -10.02
C HIS A 57 0.33 30.08 -9.04
N ASP A 58 -0.59 30.91 -9.56
CA ASP A 58 -1.59 31.62 -8.75
C ASP A 58 -2.59 30.67 -8.07
N ASP A 59 -2.94 29.56 -8.74
CA ASP A 59 -3.94 28.59 -8.26
C ASP A 59 -3.30 27.34 -7.61
N LEU A 60 -1.96 27.23 -7.64
CA LEU A 60 -1.22 26.05 -7.21
C LEU A 60 -1.58 25.61 -5.79
N ALA A 61 -1.66 26.56 -4.85
CA ALA A 61 -1.93 26.27 -3.44
C ALA A 61 -3.32 25.67 -3.23
N ILE A 62 -4.35 26.23 -3.88
CA ILE A 62 -5.73 25.75 -3.77
C ILE A 62 -5.86 24.40 -4.45
N ALA A 63 -5.30 24.24 -5.66
CA ALA A 63 -5.32 22.98 -6.38
C ALA A 63 -4.63 21.86 -5.58
N LEU A 64 -3.46 22.14 -5.00
CA LEU A 64 -2.73 21.18 -4.19
C LEU A 64 -3.47 20.82 -2.90
N ALA A 65 -4.16 21.79 -2.28
CA ALA A 65 -5.00 21.52 -1.11
C ALA A 65 -6.13 20.53 -1.44
N VAL A 66 -6.77 20.67 -2.60
CA VAL A 66 -7.80 19.74 -3.09
C VAL A 66 -7.21 18.36 -3.36
N TYR A 67 -6.01 18.28 -3.97
CA TYR A 67 -5.30 17.03 -4.21
C TYR A 67 -5.01 16.28 -2.89
N ILE A 68 -4.40 16.94 -1.90
CA ILE A 68 -4.05 16.34 -0.60
C ILE A 68 -5.30 15.94 0.18
N PHE A 69 -6.38 16.71 0.06
CA PHE A 69 -7.66 16.36 0.65
C PHE A 69 -8.21 15.04 0.06
N ALA A 70 -8.20 14.91 -1.27
CA ALA A 70 -8.65 13.70 -1.94
C ALA A 70 -7.79 12.48 -1.55
N GLU A 71 -6.46 12.65 -1.48
CA GLU A 71 -5.54 11.62 -1.02
C GLU A 71 -5.85 11.16 0.41
N SER A 72 -6.08 12.12 1.32
CA SER A 72 -6.39 11.85 2.72
C SER A 72 -7.71 11.07 2.87
N LEU A 73 -8.71 11.42 2.06
CA LEU A 73 -9.98 10.71 2.01
C LEU A 73 -9.80 9.26 1.53
N CYS A 74 -9.08 9.05 0.43
CA CYS A 74 -8.77 7.73 -0.09
C CYS A 74 -8.00 6.86 0.91
N ASN A 75 -7.02 7.45 1.61
CA ASN A 75 -6.26 6.76 2.63
C ASN A 75 -7.16 6.30 3.79
N GLY A 76 -8.07 7.15 4.27
CA GLY A 76 -9.04 6.79 5.31
C GLY A 76 -9.94 5.62 4.90
N ILE A 77 -10.46 5.66 3.68
CA ILE A 77 -11.30 4.58 3.13
C ILE A 77 -10.50 3.27 3.01
N GLY A 78 -9.30 3.33 2.43
CA GLY A 78 -8.43 2.17 2.26
C GLY A 78 -8.01 1.53 3.58
N ALA A 79 -7.61 2.35 4.56
CA ALA A 79 -7.24 1.89 5.89
C ALA A 79 -8.42 1.22 6.62
N SER A 80 -9.63 1.78 6.50
CA SER A 80 -10.84 1.19 7.09
C SER A 80 -11.17 -0.17 6.46
N ALA A 81 -11.15 -0.27 5.13
CA ALA A 81 -11.38 -1.52 4.43
C ALA A 81 -10.33 -2.59 4.78
N ALA A 82 -9.04 -2.22 4.76
CA ALA A 82 -7.95 -3.13 5.11
C ALA A 82 -8.03 -3.59 6.58
N GLY A 83 -8.36 -2.68 7.51
CA GLY A 83 -8.55 -3.01 8.92
C GLY A 83 -9.71 -3.97 9.15
N SER A 84 -10.85 -3.75 8.49
CA SER A 84 -11.99 -4.68 8.55
C SER A 84 -11.62 -6.05 7.99
N MET A 85 -10.96 -6.09 6.83
CA MET A 85 -10.50 -7.34 6.21
C MET A 85 -9.54 -8.11 7.11
N TRP A 86 -8.58 -7.42 7.74
CA TRP A 86 -7.64 -8.00 8.70
C TRP A 86 -8.39 -8.64 9.87
N THR A 87 -9.23 -7.87 10.56
CA THR A 87 -9.93 -8.34 11.77
C THR A 87 -10.85 -9.52 11.46
N SER A 88 -11.68 -9.42 10.43
CA SER A 88 -12.61 -10.49 10.07
C SER A 88 -11.90 -11.76 9.59
N SER A 89 -10.84 -11.61 8.79
CA SER A 89 -10.09 -12.78 8.27
C SER A 89 -9.23 -13.43 9.35
N LEU A 90 -8.59 -12.64 10.21
CA LEU A 90 -7.71 -13.15 11.25
C LEU A 90 -8.49 -13.96 12.28
N VAL A 91 -9.61 -13.43 12.77
CA VAL A 91 -10.48 -14.15 13.72
C VAL A 91 -10.95 -15.47 13.11
N ALA A 92 -11.48 -15.45 11.88
CA ALA A 92 -11.96 -16.67 11.22
C ALA A 92 -10.85 -17.72 11.00
N ASN A 93 -9.62 -17.29 10.72
CA ASN A 93 -8.48 -18.21 10.55
C ASN A 93 -7.97 -18.74 11.89
N LEU A 94 -8.04 -17.96 12.97
CA LEU A 94 -7.64 -18.38 14.32
C LEU A 94 -8.67 -19.31 14.97
N GLU A 95 -9.97 -19.13 14.72
CA GLU A 95 -11.02 -20.05 15.17
C GLU A 95 -10.85 -21.47 14.60
N ALA A 96 -10.20 -21.59 13.44
CA ALA A 96 -9.90 -22.87 12.82
C ALA A 96 -8.67 -23.58 13.43
N VAL A 97 -7.94 -22.94 14.35
CA VAL A 97 -6.77 -23.51 15.01
C VAL A 97 -7.23 -24.42 16.17
N PRO A 98 -6.82 -25.69 16.20
CA PRO A 98 -7.18 -26.61 17.27
C PRO A 98 -6.63 -26.13 18.62
N GLY A 99 -7.48 -26.12 19.66
CA GLY A 99 -7.07 -25.84 21.04
C GLY A 99 -7.15 -24.37 21.47
N LEU A 100 -7.53 -23.44 20.59
CA LEU A 100 -7.84 -22.07 20.97
C LEU A 100 -9.32 -21.93 21.35
N ASN A 101 -9.60 -21.31 22.50
CA ASN A 101 -10.96 -20.93 22.87
C ASN A 101 -11.30 -19.54 22.27
N VAL A 102 -12.58 -19.19 22.20
CA VAL A 102 -13.04 -17.92 21.61
C VAL A 102 -12.39 -16.71 22.28
N THR A 103 -12.20 -16.75 23.60
CA THR A 103 -11.52 -15.69 24.37
C THR A 103 -10.04 -15.57 24.00
N ASP A 104 -9.37 -16.70 23.76
CA ASP A 104 -7.96 -16.72 23.37
C ASP A 104 -7.80 -16.18 21.95
N VAL A 105 -8.71 -16.54 21.03
CA VAL A 105 -8.73 -16.02 19.66
C VAL A 105 -8.80 -14.50 19.63
N LEU A 106 -9.73 -13.91 20.39
CA LEU A 106 -9.89 -12.44 20.43
C LEU A 106 -8.67 -11.76 21.09
N SER A 107 -8.09 -12.38 22.12
CA SER A 107 -6.90 -11.86 22.79
C SER A 107 -5.66 -11.91 21.88
N ILE A 108 -5.46 -13.02 21.17
CA ILE A 108 -4.37 -13.22 20.21
C ILE A 108 -4.55 -12.28 18.99
N ALA A 109 -5.77 -12.15 18.47
CA ALA A 109 -6.06 -11.26 17.35
C ALA A 109 -5.83 -9.77 17.71
N GLY A 110 -6.10 -9.39 18.96
CA GLY A 110 -5.91 -8.04 19.47
C GLY A 110 -4.47 -7.71 19.87
N ASP A 111 -3.64 -8.71 20.16
CA ASP A 111 -2.28 -8.52 20.64
C ASP A 111 -1.26 -9.48 19.98
N ILE A 112 -0.45 -8.91 19.08
CA ILE A 112 0.63 -9.62 18.38
C ILE A 112 1.72 -10.13 19.34
N THR A 113 1.88 -9.53 20.52
CA THR A 113 2.88 -9.96 21.52
C THR A 113 2.42 -11.24 22.21
N LEU A 114 1.12 -11.36 22.50
CA LEU A 114 0.51 -12.60 22.99
C LEU A 114 0.60 -13.70 21.93
N ALA A 115 0.29 -13.40 20.67
CA ALA A 115 0.40 -14.34 19.56
C ALA A 115 1.78 -15.01 19.43
N ARG A 116 2.86 -14.33 19.85
CA ARG A 116 4.24 -14.87 19.79
C ARG A 116 4.56 -15.90 20.85
N ILE A 117 3.85 -15.87 21.99
CA ILE A 117 4.08 -16.72 23.15
C ILE A 117 3.00 -17.79 23.32
N SER A 118 1.85 -17.64 22.66
CA SER A 118 0.75 -18.60 22.67
C SER A 118 1.08 -19.89 21.92
N GLU A 119 0.54 -21.00 22.40
CA GLU A 119 0.57 -22.30 21.74
C GLU A 119 -0.83 -22.68 21.24
N PRO A 120 -0.96 -23.41 20.11
CA PRO A 120 0.11 -23.92 19.24
C PRO A 120 0.66 -22.85 18.28
N ARG A 121 1.95 -22.50 18.44
CA ARG A 121 2.57 -21.37 17.73
C ARG A 121 2.61 -21.56 16.21
N ALA A 122 2.88 -22.77 15.75
CA ALA A 122 2.98 -23.08 14.32
C ALA A 122 1.66 -22.83 13.58
N ASP A 123 0.54 -23.27 14.17
CA ASP A 123 -0.78 -23.11 13.56
C ASP A 123 -1.27 -21.66 13.61
N ILE A 124 -0.92 -20.93 14.68
CA ILE A 124 -1.15 -19.48 14.77
C ILE A 124 -0.41 -18.77 13.62
N ILE A 125 0.88 -19.06 13.39
CA ILE A 125 1.64 -18.46 12.28
C ILE A 125 0.96 -18.74 10.93
N VAL A 126 0.50 -19.98 10.70
CA VAL A 126 -0.23 -20.34 9.48
C VAL A 126 -1.55 -19.55 9.34
N ALA A 127 -2.26 -19.29 10.44
CA ALA A 127 -3.47 -18.47 10.43
C ALA A 127 -3.15 -17.01 10.04
N TYR A 128 -2.06 -16.44 10.55
CA TYR A 128 -1.57 -15.11 10.16
C TYR A 128 -1.16 -15.05 8.68
N ASP A 129 -0.38 -16.02 8.20
CA ASP A 129 0.05 -16.09 6.79
C ASP A 129 -1.15 -16.20 5.83
N LYS A 130 -2.17 -17.00 6.17
CA LYS A 130 -3.41 -17.10 5.39
C LYS A 130 -4.14 -15.77 5.30
N THR A 131 -4.23 -15.04 6.42
CA THR A 131 -4.84 -13.70 6.47
C THR A 131 -4.07 -12.73 5.58
N TYR A 132 -2.75 -12.70 5.74
CA TYR A 132 -1.88 -11.80 5.01
C TYR A 132 -1.89 -12.07 3.50
N ARG A 133 -1.95 -13.35 3.09
CA ARG A 133 -2.11 -13.75 1.68
C ARG A 133 -3.39 -13.20 1.05
N ARG A 134 -4.51 -13.21 1.76
CA ARG A 134 -5.78 -12.65 1.26
C ARG A 134 -5.68 -11.14 1.06
N MET A 135 -5.05 -10.44 1.99
CA MET A 135 -4.84 -9.00 1.89
C MET A 135 -3.86 -8.63 0.78
N ALA A 136 -2.78 -9.40 0.61
CA ALA A 136 -1.82 -9.21 -0.48
C ALA A 136 -2.46 -9.36 -1.85
N LEU A 137 -3.37 -10.34 -2.02
CA LEU A 137 -4.13 -10.50 -3.26
C LEU A 137 -5.04 -9.30 -3.53
N ALA A 138 -5.75 -8.80 -2.52
CA ALA A 138 -6.59 -7.61 -2.66
C ALA A 138 -5.78 -6.37 -3.03
N ALA A 139 -4.62 -6.17 -2.39
CA ALA A 139 -3.69 -5.08 -2.71
C ALA A 139 -3.18 -5.19 -4.14
N LEU A 140 -2.85 -6.40 -4.61
CA LEU A 140 -2.41 -6.62 -5.98
C LEU A 140 -3.50 -6.24 -6.99
N ILE A 141 -4.73 -6.70 -6.75
CA ILE A 141 -5.90 -6.39 -7.60
C ILE A 141 -6.14 -4.87 -7.67
N LEU A 142 -6.03 -4.16 -6.54
CA LEU A 142 -6.22 -2.70 -6.50
C LEU A 142 -5.08 -1.92 -7.15
N THR A 143 -3.86 -2.47 -7.14
CA THR A 143 -2.69 -1.79 -7.74
C THR A 143 -2.70 -1.91 -9.27
N PHE A 144 -3.24 -3.00 -9.83
CA PHE A 144 -3.27 -3.22 -11.28
C PHE A 144 -3.93 -2.08 -12.08
N PRO A 145 -5.13 -1.59 -11.71
CA PRO A 145 -5.73 -0.43 -12.37
C PRO A 145 -4.85 0.82 -12.32
N SER A 146 -4.21 1.11 -11.18
CA SER A 146 -3.29 2.25 -11.04
C SER A 146 -2.05 2.10 -11.93
N PHE A 147 -1.55 0.88 -12.07
CA PHE A 147 -0.46 0.58 -12.99
C PHE A 147 -0.87 0.80 -14.45
N ILE A 148 -2.07 0.35 -14.85
CA ILE A 148 -2.61 0.59 -16.20
C ILE A 148 -2.83 2.09 -16.43
N ALA A 149 -3.43 2.80 -15.48
CA ALA A 149 -3.64 4.24 -15.53
C ALA A 149 -2.32 5.01 -15.70
N SER A 150 -1.21 4.48 -15.15
CA SER A 150 0.11 5.11 -15.27
C SER A 150 0.59 5.27 -16.70
N PHE A 151 0.16 4.40 -17.62
CA PHE A 151 0.53 4.50 -19.04
C PHE A 151 -0.19 5.63 -19.79
N PHE A 152 -1.32 6.11 -19.27
CA PHE A 152 -2.07 7.23 -19.87
C PHE A 152 -1.56 8.60 -19.41
N ASN A 153 -0.53 8.65 -18.55
CA ASN A 153 -0.01 9.92 -18.08
C ASN A 153 0.85 10.57 -19.15
N ARG A 154 0.58 11.86 -19.37
CA ARG A 154 1.36 12.66 -20.31
C ARG A 154 2.74 12.91 -19.72
N GLU A 155 3.76 12.77 -20.55
CA GLU A 155 5.11 13.17 -20.18
C GLU A 155 5.17 14.69 -20.04
N ILE A 156 5.54 15.15 -18.85
CA ILE A 156 5.78 16.57 -18.57
C ILE A 156 7.29 16.73 -18.48
N VAL A 157 7.88 17.42 -19.45
CA VAL A 157 9.29 17.77 -19.43
C VAL A 157 9.48 18.93 -18.47
N LEU A 158 10.32 18.71 -17.45
CA LEU A 158 10.73 19.75 -16.50
C LEU A 158 11.80 20.61 -17.17
N ASP A 159 11.37 21.76 -17.67
CA ASP A 159 12.23 22.80 -18.24
C ASP A 159 12.44 23.94 -17.21
N ASN A 160 13.11 25.03 -17.57
CA ASN A 160 13.26 26.21 -16.69
C ASN A 160 11.92 26.91 -16.36
N ARG A 161 10.82 26.49 -16.96
CA ARG A 161 9.46 26.98 -16.66
C ARG A 161 8.92 26.30 -15.40
N HIS A 162 8.28 27.08 -14.54
CA HIS A 162 7.69 26.56 -13.28
C HIS A 162 6.47 25.64 -13.52
N ASN A 163 5.77 25.76 -14.65
CA ASN A 163 4.64 24.92 -15.05
C ASN A 163 4.49 24.93 -16.58
N ILE A 164 3.54 24.13 -17.09
CA ILE A 164 3.27 24.04 -18.54
C ILE A 164 2.29 25.11 -19.07
N ILE A 165 1.67 25.90 -18.17
CA ILE A 165 0.57 26.83 -18.50
C ILE A 165 1.09 28.24 -18.69
N ASP A 166 1.99 28.69 -17.82
CA ASP A 166 2.54 30.03 -17.83
C ASP A 166 3.62 30.12 -18.93
N GLU A 167 3.60 31.21 -19.70
CA GLU A 167 4.65 31.49 -20.69
C GLU A 167 6.01 31.70 -19.99
N GLU A 168 7.10 31.40 -20.70
CA GLU A 168 8.46 31.60 -20.17
C GLU A 168 8.65 33.06 -19.77
N SER A 169 8.88 33.31 -18.47
CA SER A 169 9.22 34.66 -18.01
C SER A 169 10.49 35.12 -18.72
N PRO A 170 10.50 36.30 -19.36
CA PRO A 170 11.66 36.75 -20.13
C PRO A 170 12.89 36.75 -19.23
N ALA A 171 13.97 36.12 -19.71
CA ALA A 171 15.26 36.10 -19.03
C ALA A 171 15.71 37.55 -18.75
N VAL A 172 15.78 37.89 -17.46
CA VAL A 172 16.39 39.14 -16.95
C VAL A 172 17.85 38.89 -16.66
#